data_AF-T0R0W7-F1
#
_entry.id   AF-T0R0W7-F1
#
_cell.length_a   1.000
_cell.length_b   1.000
_cell.length_c   1.000
_cell.angle_alpha   90.00
_cell.angle_beta   90.00
_cell.angle_gamma   90.00
#
_symmetry.space_group_name_H-M   'P 1'
#
loop_
_entity.id
_entity.type
_entity.pdbx_description
1 polymer ?
#
loop_
_entity_poly.entity_id
_entity_poly.type
_entity_poly.pdbx_seq_one_letter_code
_entity_poly.pdbx_strand_id
1 'polypeptide(L)'
;MERTPEPAVLIHGLLGWGKRKPLYNWGPDYWPVDALAAVNPNCIVVDVGVASSDHDRACEVFYQLMGGRVDYGEIHALEKQHYRYGYTFETPLYAAWSEDNPVHLIGHSYGATTGSVLHSTIVYRNKVALELYQLICTDFFNVGSNHKWVKSITSIAGPLSGATLGHMCGLEADESIKAGGINHIVGSAISTLWKLQHHFPWLDNLYSIRMPQWLGYSQWSTIYDVNSTPMTTGDMASYCLLPSSRMRRNGEFVHMDKVHLVSIVSRDDAPPSPHYRDVAAVLVVLVLWRAGKLNKWLLGLVGLAAWRRYRSFDAAQMPFLMTFFLRRHAHSIATPIYASFEKEEWAANDGVVNTYSMLRPRYCETFAADPDLPRIPSHVSIDLEEAATALPTGQWHVYRVAKNHFCGTRWDRDAKELYTKLFRLLNASQTPGRIA
;
A
#
# COMPACT_ATOMS: atom_id res chain seq x y z
N MET A 1 22.97 8.91 -11.24
CA MET A 1 22.17 7.68 -11.16
C MET A 1 22.46 7.10 -9.79
N GLU A 2 21.43 6.88 -8.99
CA GLU A 2 21.52 6.45 -7.59
C GLU A 2 21.19 4.94 -7.56
N ARG A 3 21.99 4.13 -8.27
CA ARG A 3 21.77 2.68 -8.35
C ARG A 3 22.08 2.07 -6.99
N THR A 4 21.18 1.24 -6.46
CA THR A 4 21.45 0.44 -5.25
C THR A 4 22.18 -0.85 -5.61
N PRO A 5 23.17 -1.31 -4.81
CA PRO A 5 23.81 -2.61 -4.99
C PRO A 5 22.80 -3.75 -4.91
N GLU A 6 21.99 -3.78 -3.86
CA GLU A 6 20.84 -4.69 -3.71
C GLU A 6 19.62 -4.21 -4.51
N PRO A 7 18.76 -5.12 -5.00
CA PRO A 7 17.55 -4.73 -5.71
C PRO A 7 16.48 -4.15 -4.78
N ALA A 8 15.71 -3.21 -5.33
CA ALA A 8 14.56 -2.59 -4.67
C ALA A 8 13.24 -3.21 -5.16
N VAL A 9 12.54 -3.93 -4.29
CA VAL A 9 11.27 -4.59 -4.57
C VAL A 9 10.11 -3.63 -4.32
N LEU A 10 9.35 -3.30 -5.37
CA LEU A 10 8.28 -2.31 -5.39
C LEU A 10 6.90 -2.97 -5.29
N ILE A 11 6.25 -2.81 -4.13
CA ILE A 11 5.01 -3.50 -3.75
C ILE A 11 3.82 -2.52 -3.78
N HIS A 12 2.88 -2.72 -4.70
CA HIS A 12 1.76 -1.80 -4.93
C HIS A 12 0.68 -1.87 -3.84
N GLY A 13 -0.13 -0.82 -3.73
CA GLY A 13 -1.23 -0.70 -2.78
C GLY A 13 -2.50 -1.47 -3.14
N LEU A 14 -3.57 -1.14 -2.39
CA LEU A 14 -4.95 -1.57 -2.62
C LEU A 14 -5.39 -1.09 -4.01
N LEU A 15 -6.03 -1.96 -4.79
CA LEU A 15 -6.40 -1.72 -6.20
C LEU A 15 -5.23 -1.34 -7.14
N GLY A 16 -3.98 -1.57 -6.72
CA GLY A 16 -2.80 -1.34 -7.55
C GLY A 16 -2.52 -2.47 -8.56
N TRP A 17 -1.50 -2.25 -9.38
CA TRP A 17 -0.95 -3.21 -10.33
C TRP A 17 0.57 -3.04 -10.43
N GLY A 18 1.26 -4.09 -10.84
CA GLY A 18 2.69 -4.10 -11.08
C GLY A 18 3.01 -3.81 -12.54
N LYS A 19 3.65 -4.78 -13.22
CA LYS A 19 4.10 -4.65 -14.62
C LYS A 19 2.95 -4.80 -15.62
N ARG A 20 1.91 -5.55 -15.27
CA ARG A 20 0.75 -5.78 -16.14
C ARG A 20 -0.26 -4.64 -16.00
N LYS A 21 -0.26 -3.71 -16.95
CA LYS A 21 -1.16 -2.55 -16.91
C LYS A 21 -2.60 -2.96 -17.28
N PRO A 22 -3.62 -2.28 -16.71
CA PRO A 22 -5.02 -2.53 -17.06
C PRO A 22 -5.32 -2.11 -18.51
N LEU A 23 -6.57 -2.33 -18.93
CA LEU A 23 -7.09 -1.98 -20.26
C LEU A 23 -6.26 -2.58 -21.40
N TYR A 24 -5.99 -3.89 -21.37
CA TYR A 24 -5.18 -4.60 -22.37
C TYR A 24 -3.78 -4.01 -22.53
N ASN A 25 -3.16 -3.65 -21.41
CA ASN A 25 -1.86 -2.98 -21.34
C ASN A 25 -1.83 -1.53 -21.89
N TRP A 26 -2.98 -0.92 -22.21
CA TRP A 26 -3.09 0.48 -22.65
C TRP A 26 -3.34 1.46 -21.48
N GLY A 27 -3.63 0.93 -20.29
CA GLY A 27 -3.74 1.72 -19.06
C GLY A 27 -2.40 2.31 -18.62
N PRO A 28 -2.42 3.30 -17.70
CA PRO A 28 -1.20 3.88 -17.16
C PRO A 28 -0.44 2.89 -16.28
N ASP A 29 0.87 3.09 -16.15
CA ASP A 29 1.67 2.45 -15.10
C ASP A 29 1.22 2.92 -13.71
N TYR A 30 1.30 2.04 -12.71
CA TYR A 30 1.10 2.40 -11.30
C TYR A 30 2.33 3.14 -10.76
N TRP A 31 3.51 2.60 -11.04
CA TRP A 31 4.81 3.16 -10.69
C TRP A 31 5.34 4.09 -11.78
N PRO A 32 6.19 5.09 -11.46
CA PRO A 32 6.82 5.94 -12.45
C PRO A 32 8.02 5.20 -13.09
N VAL A 33 7.75 4.16 -13.88
CA VAL A 33 8.75 3.19 -14.38
C VAL A 33 9.94 3.87 -15.08
N ASP A 34 9.71 4.84 -15.97
CA ASP A 34 10.77 5.57 -16.67
C ASP A 34 11.67 6.37 -15.70
N ALA A 35 11.08 6.94 -14.66
CA ALA A 35 11.82 7.69 -13.63
C ALA A 35 12.63 6.75 -12.76
N LEU A 36 12.05 5.62 -12.34
CA LEU A 36 12.74 4.57 -11.59
C LEU A 36 13.93 4.04 -12.39
N ALA A 37 13.73 3.61 -13.64
CA ALA A 37 14.80 3.12 -14.51
C ALA A 37 15.93 4.14 -14.73
N ALA A 38 15.61 5.43 -14.83
CA ALA A 38 16.61 6.51 -14.98
C ALA A 38 17.40 6.80 -13.68
N VAL A 39 16.85 6.48 -12.51
CA VAL A 39 17.46 6.75 -11.21
C VAL A 39 18.17 5.50 -10.66
N ASN A 40 17.47 4.37 -10.62
CA ASN A 40 17.95 3.07 -10.17
C ASN A 40 17.35 1.96 -11.06
N PRO A 41 18.12 1.40 -12.01
CA PRO A 41 17.63 0.29 -12.84
C PRO A 41 17.47 -1.02 -12.06
N ASN A 42 17.95 -1.11 -10.81
CA ASN A 42 17.86 -2.30 -9.96
C ASN A 42 16.52 -2.39 -9.22
N CYS A 43 15.41 -2.13 -9.93
CA CYS A 43 14.05 -2.13 -9.37
C CYS A 43 13.24 -3.33 -9.86
N ILE A 44 12.67 -4.09 -8.93
CA ILE A 44 11.82 -5.25 -9.19
C ILE A 44 10.37 -4.88 -8.83
N VAL A 45 9.52 -4.71 -9.84
CA VAL A 45 8.08 -4.52 -9.63
C VAL A 45 7.38 -5.89 -9.57
N VAL A 46 6.57 -6.09 -8.53
CA VAL A 46 5.75 -7.30 -8.29
C VAL A 46 4.26 -7.03 -8.45
N ASP A 47 3.50 -8.07 -8.79
CA ASP A 47 2.05 -8.04 -9.04
C ASP A 47 1.33 -8.92 -8.01
N VAL A 48 0.61 -8.32 -7.07
CA VAL A 48 -0.04 -9.02 -5.94
C VAL A 48 -1.56 -8.79 -5.93
N GLY A 49 -2.31 -9.60 -5.19
CA GLY A 49 -3.78 -9.57 -5.12
C GLY A 49 -4.32 -8.18 -4.80
N VAL A 50 -5.27 -7.69 -5.60
CA VAL A 50 -5.68 -6.27 -5.56
C VAL A 50 -6.33 -5.86 -4.25
N ALA A 51 -7.01 -6.80 -3.57
CA ALA A 51 -7.69 -6.60 -2.29
C ALA A 51 -7.53 -7.81 -1.35
N SER A 52 -6.60 -8.72 -1.65
CA SER A 52 -6.30 -9.88 -0.82
C SER A 52 -5.90 -9.49 0.60
N SER A 53 -6.02 -10.49 1.47
CA SER A 53 -5.20 -10.59 2.66
C SER A 53 -3.78 -10.16 2.38
N ASP A 54 -3.29 -9.47 3.38
CA ASP A 54 -1.99 -8.90 3.48
C ASP A 54 -0.91 -10.02 3.49
N HIS A 55 -1.14 -11.10 4.26
CA HIS A 55 -0.31 -12.33 4.35
C HIS A 55 -0.24 -13.00 2.99
N ASP A 56 -1.39 -13.13 2.33
CA ASP A 56 -1.47 -13.70 1.00
C ASP A 56 -0.59 -12.93 0.02
N ARG A 57 -0.64 -11.60 0.08
CA ARG A 57 0.19 -10.73 -0.74
C ARG A 57 1.68 -10.87 -0.39
N ALA A 58 2.04 -11.10 0.88
CA ALA A 58 3.43 -11.38 1.27
C ALA A 58 3.94 -12.71 0.70
N CYS A 59 3.14 -13.78 0.79
CA CYS A 59 3.43 -15.06 0.14
C CYS A 59 3.54 -14.91 -1.40
N GLU A 60 2.64 -14.14 -2.01
CA GLU A 60 2.67 -13.83 -3.45
C GLU A 60 3.94 -13.06 -3.85
N VAL A 61 4.48 -12.15 -3.02
CA VAL A 61 5.78 -11.51 -3.28
C VAL A 61 6.91 -12.53 -3.15
N PHE A 62 6.94 -13.34 -2.09
CA PHE A 62 8.00 -14.33 -1.86
C PHE A 62 8.17 -15.26 -3.08
N TYR A 63 7.07 -15.90 -3.51
CA TYR A 63 7.10 -16.83 -4.62
C TYR A 63 7.26 -16.15 -6.00
N GLN A 64 7.00 -14.84 -6.13
CA GLN A 64 7.42 -14.08 -7.33
C GLN A 64 8.93 -13.87 -7.39
N LEU A 65 9.58 -13.64 -6.24
CA LEU A 65 11.03 -13.45 -6.18
C LEU A 65 11.77 -14.78 -6.33
N MET A 66 11.40 -15.78 -5.53
CA MET A 66 12.05 -17.10 -5.47
C MET A 66 11.60 -18.07 -6.58
N GLY A 67 10.44 -17.83 -7.20
CA GLY A 67 9.78 -18.80 -8.08
C GLY A 67 9.07 -19.90 -7.29
N GLY A 68 8.34 -20.76 -8.01
CA GLY A 68 7.56 -21.86 -7.44
C GLY A 68 6.07 -21.53 -7.28
N ARG A 69 5.34 -22.42 -6.60
CA ARG A 69 3.89 -22.28 -6.38
C ARG A 69 3.63 -21.60 -5.05
N VAL A 70 2.82 -20.54 -5.05
CA VAL A 70 2.40 -19.85 -3.84
C VAL A 70 1.77 -20.83 -2.86
N ASP A 71 2.39 -21.00 -1.70
CA ASP A 71 1.81 -21.66 -0.53
C ASP A 71 1.48 -20.57 0.50
N TYR A 72 0.20 -20.43 0.81
CA TYR A 72 -0.32 -19.52 1.83
C TYR A 72 -0.22 -20.10 3.24
N GLY A 73 0.26 -21.35 3.40
CA GLY A 73 0.33 -22.06 4.67
C GLY A 73 -0.94 -22.84 4.97
N GLU A 74 -0.77 -24.05 5.50
CA GLU A 74 -1.87 -25.00 5.74
C GLU A 74 -2.88 -24.51 6.78
N ILE A 75 -2.36 -24.06 7.92
CA ILE A 75 -3.16 -23.62 9.05
C ILE A 75 -3.85 -22.28 8.71
N HIS A 76 -3.15 -21.32 8.08
CA HIS A 76 -3.75 -20.08 7.58
C HIS A 76 -4.93 -20.37 6.64
N ALA A 77 -4.71 -21.17 5.60
CA ALA A 77 -5.76 -21.49 4.63
C ALA A 77 -6.97 -22.23 5.26
N LEU A 78 -6.73 -23.04 6.30
CA LEU A 78 -7.78 -23.71 7.08
C LEU A 78 -8.57 -22.70 7.96
N GLU A 79 -7.88 -21.84 8.71
CA GLU A 79 -8.48 -20.80 9.55
C GLU A 79 -9.27 -19.78 8.72
N LYS A 80 -8.73 -19.41 7.56
CA LYS A 80 -9.27 -18.38 6.67
C LYS A 80 -10.21 -18.92 5.60
N GLN A 81 -10.39 -20.24 5.53
CA GLN A 81 -11.29 -20.92 4.61
C GLN A 81 -11.08 -20.47 3.15
N HIS A 82 -9.84 -20.57 2.68
CA HIS A 82 -9.47 -20.38 1.27
C HIS A 82 -8.51 -21.49 0.81
N TYR A 83 -8.18 -21.55 -0.48
CA TYR A 83 -7.21 -22.53 -0.95
C TYR A 83 -5.80 -22.24 -0.43
N ARG A 84 -5.11 -23.28 0.07
CA ARG A 84 -3.70 -23.21 0.49
C ARG A 84 -2.76 -22.77 -0.61
N TYR A 85 -3.03 -23.12 -1.87
CA TYR A 85 -2.12 -22.85 -2.97
C TYR A 85 -2.67 -21.86 -4.00
N GLY A 86 -1.87 -20.85 -4.33
CA GLY A 86 -2.18 -19.83 -5.35
C GLY A 86 -1.56 -20.14 -6.72
N TYR A 87 -1.12 -19.07 -7.40
CA TYR A 87 -0.44 -19.14 -8.69
C TYR A 87 0.92 -19.86 -8.62
N THR A 88 1.41 -20.31 -9.79
CA THR A 88 2.77 -20.81 -9.96
C THR A 88 3.59 -19.81 -10.78
N PHE A 89 4.74 -19.41 -10.24
CA PHE A 89 5.72 -18.55 -10.90
C PHE A 89 6.90 -19.41 -11.38
N GLU A 90 6.86 -19.82 -12.66
CA GLU A 90 7.89 -20.69 -13.25
C GLU A 90 9.25 -19.99 -13.37
N THR A 91 9.25 -18.67 -13.64
CA THR A 91 10.45 -17.85 -13.71
C THR A 91 10.57 -16.98 -12.46
N PRO A 92 11.59 -17.17 -11.61
CA PRO A 92 11.85 -16.28 -10.47
C PRO A 92 12.29 -14.88 -10.92
N LEU A 93 11.80 -13.84 -10.25
CA LEU A 93 12.28 -12.48 -10.48
C LEU A 93 13.65 -12.21 -9.84
N TYR A 94 14.04 -12.94 -8.79
CA TYR A 94 15.32 -12.81 -8.11
C TYR A 94 15.73 -14.12 -7.38
N ALA A 95 16.07 -15.15 -8.15
CA ALA A 95 16.44 -16.48 -7.63
C ALA A 95 17.62 -16.51 -6.65
N ALA A 96 18.46 -15.46 -6.65
CA ALA A 96 19.63 -15.37 -5.77
C ALA A 96 19.31 -14.88 -4.35
N TRP A 97 18.06 -14.46 -4.07
CA TRP A 97 17.67 -13.87 -2.79
C TRP A 97 18.06 -14.75 -1.60
N SER A 98 18.86 -14.20 -0.71
CA SER A 98 19.52 -14.89 0.41
C SER A 98 20.07 -13.85 1.39
N GLU A 99 20.73 -14.28 2.49
CA GLU A 99 21.40 -13.33 3.39
C GLU A 99 22.61 -12.62 2.75
N ASP A 100 23.29 -13.27 1.80
CA ASP A 100 24.39 -12.68 1.02
C ASP A 100 23.89 -11.76 -0.11
N ASN A 101 22.62 -11.90 -0.51
CA ASN A 101 21.99 -11.17 -1.59
C ASN A 101 20.64 -10.58 -1.12
N PRO A 102 20.63 -9.68 -0.12
CA PRO A 102 19.40 -9.20 0.48
C PRO A 102 18.69 -8.16 -0.41
N VAL A 103 17.49 -7.74 -0.02
CA VAL A 103 16.68 -6.79 -0.80
C VAL A 103 16.28 -5.54 0.00
N HIS A 104 15.99 -4.46 -0.71
CA HIS A 104 15.26 -3.31 -0.17
C HIS A 104 13.76 -3.46 -0.49
N LEU A 105 12.89 -3.47 0.52
CA LEU A 105 11.44 -3.50 0.30
C LEU A 105 10.88 -2.08 0.27
N ILE A 106 10.16 -1.72 -0.78
CA ILE A 106 9.53 -0.40 -0.96
C ILE A 106 8.04 -0.62 -1.26
N GLY A 107 7.20 -0.36 -0.27
CA GLY A 107 5.76 -0.46 -0.43
C GLY A 107 5.10 0.90 -0.57
N HIS A 108 4.08 1.00 -1.41
CA HIS A 108 3.19 2.17 -1.48
C HIS A 108 1.80 1.82 -0.95
N SER A 109 1.19 2.72 -0.17
CA SER A 109 -0.16 2.54 0.39
C SER A 109 -0.24 1.20 1.15
N TYR A 110 -1.26 0.38 0.91
CA TYR A 110 -1.42 -0.95 1.49
C TYR A 110 -0.20 -1.88 1.30
N GLY A 111 0.58 -1.70 0.23
CA GLY A 111 1.81 -2.47 -0.02
C GLY A 111 2.93 -2.17 0.98
N ALA A 112 2.90 -1.02 1.63
CA ALA A 112 3.85 -0.62 2.68
C ALA A 112 3.59 -1.27 4.04
N THR A 113 2.45 -1.93 4.22
CA THR A 113 1.95 -2.20 5.57
C THR A 113 2.69 -3.33 6.27
N THR A 114 2.50 -3.41 7.61
CA THR A 114 3.45 -3.93 8.61
C THR A 114 3.66 -5.48 8.58
N GLY A 115 3.85 -6.22 9.69
CA GLY A 115 3.51 -7.68 9.74
C GLY A 115 3.88 -8.44 11.00
N SER A 116 3.31 -9.63 11.22
CA SER A 116 3.43 -10.44 12.45
C SER A 116 3.43 -11.94 12.19
N VAL A 117 4.31 -12.67 12.90
CA VAL A 117 4.30 -14.14 12.96
C VAL A 117 4.58 -14.58 14.40
N LEU A 118 3.66 -15.35 15.00
CA LEU A 118 3.81 -15.89 16.36
C LEU A 118 4.31 -17.34 16.35
N HIS A 119 5.29 -17.66 17.21
CA HIS A 119 6.02 -18.94 17.18
C HIS A 119 5.55 -19.99 18.21
N SER A 120 4.38 -19.84 18.84
CA SER A 120 3.97 -20.73 19.95
C SER A 120 2.47 -21.00 20.15
N THR A 121 1.57 -20.21 19.56
CA THR A 121 0.15 -20.57 19.37
C THR A 121 -0.31 -20.00 18.04
N ILE A 122 -0.43 -20.86 17.03
CA ILE A 122 -0.51 -20.43 15.64
C ILE A 122 -1.89 -19.86 15.33
N VAL A 123 -1.95 -18.54 15.08
CA VAL A 123 -3.12 -17.80 14.57
C VAL A 123 -2.62 -16.79 13.54
N TYR A 124 -2.91 -16.99 12.25
CA TYR A 124 -2.33 -16.14 11.18
C TYR A 124 -3.16 -14.87 10.94
N ARG A 125 -2.52 -13.70 11.10
CA ARG A 125 -3.15 -12.38 10.89
C ARG A 125 -2.20 -11.32 10.29
N ASN A 126 -1.81 -11.53 9.04
CA ASN A 126 -1.69 -10.60 7.89
C ASN A 126 -1.18 -9.15 8.05
N LYS A 127 -0.04 -8.79 7.42
CA LYS A 127 0.26 -7.46 6.80
C LYS A 127 1.09 -7.65 5.47
N VAL A 128 1.71 -6.66 4.76
CA VAL A 128 2.53 -6.95 3.51
C VAL A 128 4.05 -6.80 3.60
N ALA A 129 4.67 -5.64 3.27
CA ALA A 129 6.12 -5.58 3.03
C ALA A 129 6.93 -5.97 4.28
N LEU A 130 6.40 -5.59 5.43
CA LEU A 130 6.95 -5.91 6.74
C LEU A 130 6.49 -7.30 7.24
N GLU A 131 5.45 -7.89 6.64
CA GLU A 131 5.03 -9.28 6.85
C GLU A 131 5.93 -10.22 6.07
N LEU A 132 6.24 -9.89 4.81
CA LEU A 132 7.29 -10.56 4.08
C LEU A 132 8.57 -10.54 4.92
N TYR A 133 8.90 -9.42 5.55
CA TYR A 133 10.00 -9.36 6.51
C TYR A 133 9.80 -10.26 7.76
N GLN A 134 8.60 -10.35 8.37
CA GLN A 134 8.38 -11.25 9.51
C GLN A 134 8.39 -12.73 9.12
N LEU A 135 7.70 -13.12 8.05
CA LEU A 135 7.68 -14.49 7.50
C LEU A 135 9.10 -14.95 7.16
N ILE A 136 9.93 -14.03 6.63
CA ILE A 136 11.38 -14.22 6.44
C ILE A 136 12.14 -14.30 7.77
N CYS A 137 11.80 -13.49 8.78
CA CYS A 137 12.45 -13.55 10.10
C CYS A 137 12.18 -14.86 10.85
N THR A 138 11.02 -15.48 10.64
CA THR A 138 10.58 -16.71 11.33
C THR A 138 10.73 -17.98 10.49
N ASP A 139 11.40 -17.89 9.34
CA ASP A 139 11.53 -18.95 8.33
C ASP A 139 10.23 -19.68 7.95
N PHE A 140 9.13 -18.94 7.79
CA PHE A 140 7.81 -19.49 7.45
C PHE A 140 7.84 -20.36 6.19
N PHE A 141 8.69 -20.00 5.23
CA PHE A 141 8.83 -20.73 3.95
C PHE A 141 9.75 -21.95 4.04
N ASN A 142 10.39 -22.22 5.19
CA ASN A 142 11.32 -23.33 5.44
C ASN A 142 12.51 -23.35 4.46
N VAL A 143 13.15 -22.19 4.26
CA VAL A 143 14.29 -22.00 3.33
C VAL A 143 15.58 -21.56 4.05
N GLY A 144 15.60 -21.54 5.38
CA GLY A 144 16.69 -20.96 6.17
C GLY A 144 16.69 -19.43 6.16
N SER A 145 15.54 -18.81 5.89
CA SER A 145 15.40 -17.35 5.85
C SER A 145 15.51 -16.72 7.24
N ASN A 146 16.07 -15.50 7.28
CA ASN A 146 16.24 -14.74 8.51
C ASN A 146 16.27 -13.22 8.24
N HIS A 147 16.30 -12.42 9.31
CA HIS A 147 16.23 -10.95 9.23
C HIS A 147 17.24 -10.28 8.29
N LYS A 148 18.41 -10.90 8.01
CA LYS A 148 19.42 -10.32 7.11
C LYS A 148 18.98 -10.27 5.65
N TRP A 149 18.03 -11.12 5.23
CA TRP A 149 17.53 -11.18 3.84
C TRP A 149 16.84 -9.87 3.38
N VAL A 150 16.51 -8.97 4.31
CA VAL A 150 15.93 -7.65 4.03
C VAL A 150 16.82 -6.57 4.65
N LYS A 151 17.39 -5.71 3.81
CA LYS A 151 18.32 -4.65 4.21
C LYS A 151 17.59 -3.39 4.70
N SER A 152 16.49 -3.03 4.05
CA SER A 152 15.64 -1.90 4.47
C SER A 152 14.19 -2.08 4.09
N ILE A 153 13.34 -1.32 4.77
CA ILE A 153 11.91 -1.21 4.46
C ILE A 153 11.55 0.27 4.35
N THR A 154 10.98 0.65 3.19
CA THR A 154 10.42 1.97 2.94
C THR A 154 8.91 1.89 2.80
N SER A 155 8.20 2.68 3.60
CA SER A 155 6.77 2.93 3.50
C SER A 155 6.52 4.24 2.76
N ILE A 156 5.71 4.25 1.71
CA ILE A 156 5.26 5.48 1.03
C ILE A 156 3.73 5.56 1.19
N ALA A 157 3.24 6.60 1.86
CA ALA A 157 1.80 6.77 2.16
C ALA A 157 1.15 5.57 2.89
N GLY A 158 1.95 4.76 3.59
CA GLY A 158 1.54 3.48 4.15
C GLY A 158 0.70 3.58 5.43
N PRO A 159 -0.44 2.89 5.56
CA PRO A 159 -1.23 2.84 6.80
C PRO A 159 -0.61 1.88 7.83
N LEU A 160 0.59 2.20 8.35
CA LEU A 160 1.34 1.35 9.30
C LEU A 160 0.62 1.10 10.63
N SER A 161 -0.34 1.95 10.98
CA SER A 161 -1.27 1.78 12.11
C SER A 161 -2.74 1.68 11.66
N GLY A 162 -3.03 1.49 10.38
CA GLY A 162 -4.39 1.41 9.80
C GLY A 162 -4.94 2.72 9.24
N ALA A 163 -6.17 2.71 8.73
CA ALA A 163 -6.84 3.88 8.16
C ALA A 163 -8.30 3.96 8.62
N THR A 164 -8.77 5.15 9.02
CA THR A 164 -10.19 5.33 9.38
C THR A 164 -11.13 5.31 8.18
N LEU A 165 -10.60 5.27 6.95
CA LEU A 165 -11.38 5.13 5.72
C LEU A 165 -12.24 3.87 5.72
N GLY A 166 -11.73 2.75 6.28
CA GLY A 166 -12.49 1.52 6.42
C GLY A 166 -13.80 1.72 7.19
N HIS A 167 -13.73 2.38 8.35
CA HIS A 167 -14.89 2.72 9.17
C HIS A 167 -15.85 3.67 8.45
N MET A 168 -15.32 4.71 7.80
CA MET A 168 -16.13 5.65 7.00
C MET A 168 -16.90 4.95 5.87
N CYS A 169 -16.34 3.87 5.32
CA CYS A 169 -16.92 3.07 4.25
C CYS A 169 -17.85 1.93 4.75
N GLY A 170 -18.15 1.84 6.04
CA GLY A 170 -19.10 0.87 6.60
C GLY A 170 -18.48 -0.48 6.99
N LEU A 171 -17.26 -0.46 7.53
CA LEU A 171 -16.69 -1.56 8.32
C LEU A 171 -16.83 -1.18 9.79
N GLU A 172 -17.53 -2.00 10.57
CA GLU A 172 -17.89 -1.70 11.96
C GLU A 172 -16.77 -2.12 12.93
N ALA A 173 -16.87 -1.70 14.19
CA ALA A 173 -15.82 -1.91 15.19
C ALA A 173 -15.65 -3.38 15.64
N ASP A 174 -16.67 -4.22 15.43
CA ASP A 174 -16.63 -5.67 15.60
C ASP A 174 -16.03 -6.41 14.39
N GLU A 175 -15.40 -5.66 13.48
CA GLU A 175 -14.88 -6.10 12.19
C GLU A 175 -16.00 -6.52 11.19
N SER A 176 -17.31 -6.37 11.48
CA SER A 176 -18.37 -6.71 10.52
C SER A 176 -18.54 -5.70 9.37
N ILE A 177 -18.91 -6.16 8.17
CA ILE A 177 -19.19 -5.27 7.04
C ILE A 177 -20.69 -4.96 6.97
N LYS A 178 -21.02 -3.66 7.02
CA LYS A 178 -22.39 -3.18 6.94
C LYS A 178 -23.01 -3.45 5.58
N ALA A 179 -24.13 -4.16 5.55
CA ALA A 179 -24.91 -4.42 4.34
C ALA A 179 -25.29 -3.10 3.64
N GLY A 180 -25.00 -3.03 2.34
CA GLY A 180 -25.21 -1.82 1.53
C GLY A 180 -24.20 -0.68 1.77
N GLY A 181 -23.22 -0.85 2.67
CA GLY A 181 -22.11 0.08 2.84
C GLY A 181 -21.14 0.10 1.65
N ILE A 182 -20.25 1.10 1.60
CA ILE A 182 -19.28 1.25 0.50
C ILE A 182 -18.34 0.03 0.42
N ASN A 183 -17.88 -0.50 1.56
CA ASN A 183 -17.05 -1.71 1.59
C ASN A 183 -17.80 -2.94 1.04
N HIS A 184 -19.11 -3.06 1.32
CA HIS A 184 -19.95 -4.13 0.77
C HIS A 184 -20.08 -4.02 -0.75
N ILE A 185 -20.33 -2.81 -1.26
CA ILE A 185 -20.46 -2.54 -2.71
C ILE A 185 -19.12 -2.81 -3.43
N VAL A 186 -18.00 -2.36 -2.87
CA VAL A 186 -16.67 -2.57 -3.46
C VAL A 186 -16.26 -4.05 -3.41
N GLY A 187 -16.46 -4.73 -2.28
CA GLY A 187 -16.21 -6.17 -2.14
C GLY A 187 -17.05 -7.00 -3.10
N SER A 188 -18.33 -6.65 -3.24
CA SER A 188 -19.25 -7.24 -4.23
C SER A 188 -18.75 -7.02 -5.66
N ALA A 189 -18.35 -5.80 -6.01
CA ALA A 189 -17.89 -5.47 -7.37
C ALA A 189 -16.58 -6.19 -7.73
N ILE A 190 -15.63 -6.28 -6.79
CA ILE A 190 -14.39 -7.05 -6.94
C ILE A 190 -14.71 -8.53 -7.15
N SER A 191 -15.57 -9.10 -6.29
CA SER A 191 -15.97 -10.50 -6.37
C SER A 191 -16.67 -10.82 -7.69
N THR A 192 -17.61 -9.98 -8.13
CA THR A 192 -18.33 -10.13 -9.40
C THR A 192 -17.41 -10.00 -10.61
N LEU A 193 -16.54 -8.98 -10.67
CA LEU A 193 -15.57 -8.85 -11.76
C LEU A 193 -14.65 -10.08 -11.83
N TRP A 194 -14.23 -10.59 -10.68
CA TRP A 194 -13.38 -11.75 -10.61
C TRP A 194 -14.06 -13.06 -11.01
N LYS A 195 -15.31 -13.29 -10.56
CA LYS A 195 -16.13 -14.41 -11.01
C LYS A 195 -16.36 -14.35 -12.52
N LEU A 196 -16.58 -13.15 -13.08
CA LEU A 196 -16.63 -12.94 -14.53
C LEU A 196 -15.29 -13.25 -15.22
N GLN A 197 -14.15 -12.90 -14.64
CA GLN A 197 -12.82 -13.26 -15.19
C GLN A 197 -12.58 -14.77 -15.24
N HIS A 198 -13.10 -15.52 -14.27
CA HIS A 198 -13.02 -16.98 -14.31
C HIS A 198 -13.84 -17.58 -15.47
N HIS A 199 -15.04 -17.04 -15.75
CA HIS A 199 -15.86 -17.47 -16.89
C HIS A 199 -15.39 -16.90 -18.24
N PHE A 200 -14.77 -15.73 -18.24
CA PHE A 200 -14.31 -15.01 -19.42
C PHE A 200 -12.86 -14.54 -19.22
N PRO A 201 -11.85 -15.43 -19.44
CA PRO A 201 -10.45 -15.14 -19.14
C PRO A 201 -9.87 -13.89 -19.83
N TRP A 202 -10.49 -13.43 -20.93
CA TRP A 202 -10.08 -12.18 -21.58
C TRP A 202 -10.30 -10.93 -20.71
N LEU A 203 -11.25 -10.94 -19.76
CA LEU A 203 -11.47 -9.84 -18.81
C LEU A 203 -10.31 -9.66 -17.82
N ASP A 204 -9.44 -10.64 -17.66
CA ASP A 204 -8.24 -10.55 -16.82
C ASP A 204 -7.23 -9.53 -17.39
N ASN A 205 -7.26 -9.32 -18.71
CA ASN A 205 -6.49 -8.24 -19.36
C ASN A 205 -7.12 -6.85 -19.17
N LEU A 206 -8.40 -6.76 -18.80
CA LEU A 206 -9.04 -5.47 -18.51
C LEU A 206 -8.56 -4.91 -17.16
N TYR A 207 -8.57 -5.74 -16.12
CA TYR A 207 -8.07 -5.40 -14.79
C TYR A 207 -7.92 -6.67 -13.93
N SER A 208 -6.75 -7.32 -13.98
CA SER A 208 -6.52 -8.59 -13.27
C SER A 208 -6.69 -8.43 -11.75
N ILE A 209 -7.57 -9.24 -11.14
CA ILE A 209 -7.84 -9.20 -9.69
C ILE A 209 -6.75 -9.93 -8.88
N ARG A 210 -6.18 -11.01 -9.44
CA ARG A 210 -5.08 -11.80 -8.84
C ARG A 210 -5.39 -12.38 -7.45
N MET A 211 -6.58 -12.96 -7.24
CA MET A 211 -7.00 -13.52 -5.94
C MET A 211 -7.41 -15.01 -6.00
N PRO A 212 -6.60 -15.91 -6.62
CA PRO A 212 -6.95 -17.31 -6.93
C PRO A 212 -7.43 -18.15 -5.73
N GLN A 213 -6.99 -17.82 -4.52
CA GLN A 213 -7.29 -18.54 -3.28
C GLN A 213 -8.79 -18.63 -2.95
N TRP A 214 -9.59 -17.65 -3.37
CA TRP A 214 -11.03 -17.58 -3.05
C TRP A 214 -11.94 -18.37 -4.02
N LEU A 215 -11.40 -19.10 -5.00
CA LEU A 215 -12.17 -19.50 -6.21
C LEU A 215 -13.35 -20.43 -5.88
N GLY A 216 -13.20 -21.30 -4.88
CA GLY A 216 -14.25 -22.18 -4.38
C GLY A 216 -15.26 -21.51 -3.43
N TYR A 217 -14.93 -20.33 -2.91
CA TYR A 217 -15.64 -19.68 -1.80
C TYR A 217 -16.52 -18.50 -2.23
N SER A 218 -16.17 -17.82 -3.33
CA SER A 218 -17.01 -16.79 -3.94
C SER A 218 -18.05 -17.43 -4.88
N GLN A 219 -19.24 -17.81 -4.39
CA GLN A 219 -20.30 -18.41 -5.21
C GLN A 219 -21.31 -17.36 -5.71
N TRP A 220 -21.89 -17.57 -6.90
CA TRP A 220 -22.85 -16.62 -7.50
C TRP A 220 -24.07 -16.33 -6.59
N SER A 221 -24.47 -17.32 -5.78
CA SER A 221 -25.55 -17.20 -4.80
C SER A 221 -25.19 -16.39 -3.54
N THR A 222 -23.91 -16.26 -3.22
CA THR A 222 -23.41 -15.61 -1.99
C THR A 222 -22.56 -14.36 -2.25
N ILE A 223 -22.33 -14.01 -3.52
CA ILE A 223 -21.40 -12.94 -3.94
C ILE A 223 -21.79 -11.53 -3.47
N TYR A 224 -23.06 -11.34 -3.10
CA TYR A 224 -23.65 -10.11 -2.57
C TYR A 224 -24.08 -10.26 -1.10
N ASP A 225 -23.63 -11.31 -0.41
CA ASP A 225 -23.90 -11.55 1.00
C ASP A 225 -22.71 -11.07 1.85
N VAL A 226 -22.99 -10.20 2.82
CA VAL A 226 -22.02 -9.77 3.85
C VAL A 226 -21.52 -10.94 4.70
N ASN A 227 -22.28 -12.03 4.78
CA ASN A 227 -21.93 -13.24 5.53
C ASN A 227 -21.15 -14.27 4.68
N SER A 228 -20.78 -13.93 3.44
CA SER A 228 -19.94 -14.81 2.61
C SER A 228 -18.56 -15.02 3.23
N THR A 229 -17.95 -16.17 2.95
CA THR A 229 -16.65 -16.56 3.54
C THR A 229 -15.55 -15.49 3.36
N PRO A 230 -15.31 -14.90 2.16
CA PRO A 230 -14.29 -13.86 2.00
C PRO A 230 -14.59 -12.60 2.84
N MET A 231 -15.86 -12.35 3.17
CA MET A 231 -16.31 -11.16 3.92
C MET A 231 -16.39 -11.39 5.42
N THR A 232 -16.10 -12.59 5.94
CA THR A 232 -16.26 -12.93 7.37
C THR A 232 -14.99 -13.51 8.03
N THR A 233 -14.02 -14.01 7.25
CA THR A 233 -12.78 -14.64 7.76
C THR A 233 -11.71 -13.65 8.24
N GLY A 234 -11.95 -12.35 8.04
CA GLY A 234 -11.01 -11.27 8.34
C GLY A 234 -9.81 -11.19 7.40
N ASP A 235 -9.88 -11.90 6.26
CA ASP A 235 -8.74 -12.19 5.39
C ASP A 235 -8.74 -11.37 4.09
N MET A 236 -9.21 -10.12 4.19
CA MET A 236 -9.30 -9.18 3.08
C MET A 236 -8.67 -7.84 3.47
N ALA A 237 -8.31 -7.03 2.47
CA ALA A 237 -7.64 -5.76 2.70
C ALA A 237 -8.45 -4.76 3.55
N SER A 238 -9.78 -4.80 3.47
CA SER A 238 -10.68 -4.00 4.31
C SER A 238 -10.41 -4.22 5.81
N TYR A 239 -10.38 -5.50 6.23
CA TYR A 239 -10.07 -5.93 7.60
C TYR A 239 -8.66 -5.57 8.01
N CYS A 240 -7.70 -5.86 7.14
CA CYS A 240 -6.30 -5.67 7.46
C CYS A 240 -5.96 -4.18 7.58
N LEU A 241 -6.71 -3.27 6.94
CA LEU A 241 -6.57 -1.82 7.07
C LEU A 241 -7.17 -1.22 8.36
N LEU A 242 -7.92 -1.96 9.17
CA LEU A 242 -8.50 -1.44 10.42
C LEU A 242 -7.43 -1.03 11.45
N PRO A 243 -7.53 0.15 12.09
CA PRO A 243 -6.62 0.57 13.15
C PRO A 243 -6.50 -0.41 14.32
N SER A 244 -7.62 -0.93 14.83
CA SER A 244 -7.65 -1.96 15.88
C SER A 244 -6.87 -3.21 15.47
N SER A 245 -7.18 -3.73 14.28
CA SER A 245 -6.53 -4.91 13.71
C SER A 245 -5.03 -4.68 13.45
N ARG A 246 -4.62 -3.48 13.01
CA ARG A 246 -3.21 -3.13 12.81
C ARG A 246 -2.44 -3.00 14.12
N MET A 247 -3.02 -2.36 15.13
CA MET A 247 -2.40 -2.19 16.45
C MET A 247 -2.18 -3.52 17.17
N ARG A 248 -3.16 -4.42 17.14
CA ARG A 248 -3.05 -5.79 17.65
C ARG A 248 -1.79 -6.48 17.11
N ARG A 249 -1.76 -6.60 15.79
CA ARG A 249 -0.65 -7.14 15.00
C ARG A 249 0.65 -6.31 15.13
N ASN A 250 0.63 -5.07 15.64
CA ASN A 250 1.86 -4.27 15.81
C ASN A 250 2.62 -4.73 17.06
N GLY A 251 1.91 -5.19 18.11
CA GLY A 251 2.48 -5.70 19.35
C GLY A 251 3.24 -7.03 19.24
N GLU A 252 3.35 -7.60 18.04
CA GLU A 252 3.85 -8.96 17.81
C GLU A 252 5.16 -8.97 17.00
N PHE A 253 5.73 -7.79 16.66
CA PHE A 253 6.89 -7.72 15.78
C PHE A 253 8.19 -8.22 16.40
N VAL A 254 8.95 -8.97 15.61
CA VAL A 254 10.32 -9.39 15.86
C VAL A 254 11.32 -8.62 14.98
N HIS A 255 12.55 -8.50 15.49
CA HIS A 255 13.74 -8.00 14.77
C HIS A 255 13.66 -6.63 14.09
N MET A 256 12.64 -5.82 14.40
CA MET A 256 12.53 -4.45 13.89
C MET A 256 13.74 -3.56 14.22
N ASP A 257 14.54 -3.93 15.23
CA ASP A 257 15.81 -3.31 15.59
C ASP A 257 16.96 -3.59 14.59
N LYS A 258 16.83 -4.61 13.73
CA LYS A 258 17.87 -5.09 12.81
C LYS A 258 17.81 -4.49 11.40
N VAL A 259 16.74 -3.79 11.04
CA VAL A 259 16.48 -3.32 9.68
C VAL A 259 16.44 -1.78 9.61
N HIS A 260 16.84 -1.20 8.48
CA HIS A 260 16.68 0.24 8.24
C HIS A 260 15.23 0.56 7.87
N LEU A 261 14.62 1.54 8.55
CA LEU A 261 13.19 1.85 8.43
C LEU A 261 12.98 3.29 8.00
N VAL A 262 12.29 3.48 6.87
CA VAL A 262 11.97 4.79 6.29
C VAL A 262 10.47 4.89 6.07
N SER A 263 9.86 6.03 6.43
CA SER A 263 8.48 6.36 6.05
C SER A 263 8.40 7.71 5.36
N ILE A 264 7.89 7.71 4.14
CA ILE A 264 7.53 8.88 3.35
C ILE A 264 6.04 9.15 3.61
N VAL A 265 5.80 10.24 4.35
CA VAL A 265 4.53 10.58 4.96
C VAL A 265 3.86 11.68 4.16
N SER A 266 2.85 11.30 3.38
CA SER A 266 1.96 12.18 2.63
C SER A 266 0.99 12.93 3.55
N ARG A 267 0.65 14.14 3.12
CA ARG A 267 -0.40 14.95 3.73
C ARG A 267 -0.96 15.93 2.69
N ASP A 268 -2.29 15.92 2.55
CA ASP A 268 -3.00 16.85 1.67
C ASP A 268 -3.18 18.20 2.39
N ASP A 269 -2.06 18.92 2.48
CA ASP A 269 -1.94 20.31 2.94
C ASP A 269 -1.97 21.30 1.76
N ALA A 270 -2.22 20.82 0.54
CA ALA A 270 -2.33 21.69 -0.63
C ALA A 270 -3.47 22.70 -0.38
N PRO A 271 -3.21 24.02 -0.36
CA PRO A 271 -4.28 24.99 -0.29
C PRO A 271 -5.21 24.75 -1.49
N PRO A 272 -6.54 24.90 -1.36
CA PRO A 272 -7.50 24.56 -2.41
C PRO A 272 -7.12 25.28 -3.72
N SER A 273 -6.47 24.52 -4.59
CA SER A 273 -5.66 25.05 -5.68
C SER A 273 -6.57 25.58 -6.81
N PRO A 274 -6.02 26.20 -7.88
CA PRO A 274 -6.80 26.59 -9.07
C PRO A 274 -7.69 25.50 -9.70
N HIS A 275 -7.76 24.26 -9.21
CA HIS A 275 -8.68 23.23 -9.69
C HIS A 275 -10.17 23.56 -9.50
N TYR A 276 -10.55 24.39 -8.53
CA TYR A 276 -11.90 24.98 -8.52
C TYR A 276 -12.13 25.90 -9.73
N ARG A 277 -11.09 26.59 -10.20
CA ARG A 277 -11.13 27.35 -11.46
C ARG A 277 -11.13 26.43 -12.67
N ASP A 278 -10.43 25.29 -12.64
CA ASP A 278 -10.49 24.26 -13.70
C ASP A 278 -11.91 23.70 -13.83
N VAL A 279 -12.55 23.31 -12.71
CA VAL A 279 -13.94 22.81 -12.69
C VAL A 279 -14.91 23.90 -13.13
N ALA A 280 -14.75 25.14 -12.64
CA ALA A 280 -15.55 26.27 -13.11
C ALA A 280 -15.35 26.55 -14.61
N ALA A 281 -14.13 26.43 -15.14
CA ALA A 281 -13.83 26.59 -16.56
C ALA A 281 -14.46 25.47 -17.40
N VAL A 282 -14.42 24.21 -16.95
CA VAL A 282 -15.12 23.09 -17.59
C VAL A 282 -16.64 23.32 -17.58
N LEU A 283 -17.21 23.78 -16.46
CA LEU A 283 -18.64 24.13 -16.38
C LEU A 283 -18.99 25.30 -17.33
N VAL A 284 -18.15 26.34 -17.42
CA VAL A 284 -18.33 27.45 -18.38
C VAL A 284 -18.26 26.95 -19.82
N VAL A 285 -17.31 26.06 -20.15
CA VAL A 285 -17.21 25.42 -21.47
C VAL A 285 -18.46 24.59 -21.78
N LEU A 286 -18.98 23.81 -20.83
CA LEU A 286 -20.21 23.03 -20.98
C LEU A 286 -21.45 23.92 -21.16
N VAL A 287 -21.54 25.04 -20.44
CA VAL A 287 -22.61 26.04 -20.60
C VAL A 287 -22.53 26.71 -21.97
N LEU A 288 -21.34 27.13 -22.41
CA LEU A 288 -21.13 27.72 -23.74
C LEU A 288 -21.41 26.71 -24.86
N TRP A 289 -21.16 25.42 -24.63
CA TRP A 289 -21.46 24.34 -25.56
C TRP A 289 -22.97 24.12 -25.69
N ARG A 290 -23.68 23.96 -24.56
CA ARG A 290 -25.15 23.88 -24.54
C ARG A 290 -25.84 25.12 -25.12
N ALA A 291 -25.24 26.31 -24.96
CA ALA A 291 -25.74 27.56 -25.52
C ALA A 291 -25.40 27.76 -27.01
N GLY A 292 -24.67 26.85 -27.66
CA GLY A 292 -24.24 26.97 -29.06
C GLY A 292 -23.21 28.09 -29.32
N LYS A 293 -22.55 28.61 -28.29
CA LYS A 293 -21.65 29.78 -28.36
C LYS A 293 -20.16 29.42 -28.53
N LEU A 294 -19.82 28.13 -28.62
CA LEU A 294 -18.45 27.66 -28.86
C LEU A 294 -18.08 27.72 -30.35
N ASN A 295 -17.37 28.77 -30.74
CA ASN A 295 -16.81 28.90 -32.09
C ASN A 295 -15.46 28.14 -32.23
N LYS A 296 -14.99 27.95 -33.47
CA LYS A 296 -13.77 27.18 -33.77
C LYS A 296 -12.49 27.73 -33.10
N TRP A 297 -12.38 29.05 -32.95
CA TRP A 297 -11.25 29.69 -32.27
C TRP A 297 -11.27 29.43 -30.77
N LEU A 298 -12.44 29.53 -30.14
CA LEU A 298 -12.62 29.24 -28.72
C LEU A 298 -12.39 27.75 -28.43
N LEU A 299 -12.82 26.85 -29.30
CA LEU A 299 -12.49 25.41 -29.25
C LEU A 299 -10.97 25.18 -29.34
N GLY A 300 -10.27 25.90 -30.22
CA GLY A 300 -8.81 25.84 -30.32
C GLY A 300 -8.09 26.33 -29.06
N LEU A 301 -8.56 27.43 -28.45
CA LEU A 301 -8.04 27.95 -27.20
C LEU A 301 -8.32 27.03 -26.00
N VAL A 302 -9.53 26.46 -25.92
CA VAL A 302 -9.90 25.45 -24.91
C VAL A 302 -9.05 24.19 -25.09
N GLY A 303 -8.82 23.74 -26.32
CA GLY A 303 -7.94 22.60 -26.63
C GLY A 303 -6.49 22.86 -26.23
N LEU A 304 -5.94 24.04 -26.53
CA LEU A 304 -4.59 24.43 -26.13
C LEU A 304 -4.45 24.58 -24.61
N ALA A 305 -5.46 25.15 -23.94
CA ALA A 305 -5.50 25.27 -22.49
C ALA A 305 -5.59 23.88 -21.83
N ALA A 306 -6.47 23.01 -22.31
CA ALA A 306 -6.59 21.61 -21.86
C ALA A 306 -5.30 20.84 -22.09
N TRP A 307 -4.63 21.01 -23.23
CA TRP A 307 -3.33 20.38 -23.54
C TRP A 307 -2.21 20.86 -22.61
N ARG A 308 -2.10 22.17 -22.38
CA ARG A 308 -1.15 22.73 -21.39
C ARG A 308 -1.45 22.20 -19.99
N ARG A 309 -2.73 22.16 -19.61
CA ARG A 309 -3.22 21.70 -18.30
C ARG A 309 -3.01 20.21 -18.07
N TYR A 310 -3.14 19.39 -19.11
CA TYR A 310 -2.81 17.97 -19.15
C TYR A 310 -1.30 17.74 -19.00
N ARG A 311 -0.46 18.52 -19.70
CA ARG A 311 1.00 18.49 -19.51
C ARG A 311 1.47 18.99 -18.15
N SER A 312 0.69 19.85 -17.48
CA SER A 312 0.92 20.28 -16.10
C SER A 312 0.08 19.52 -15.08
N PHE A 313 -0.45 18.34 -15.43
CA PHE A 313 -1.28 17.55 -14.53
C PHE A 313 -0.39 16.75 -13.59
N ASP A 314 -0.47 17.08 -12.30
CA ASP A 314 0.05 16.31 -11.19
C ASP A 314 -1.16 15.92 -10.34
N ALA A 315 -1.45 14.63 -10.23
CA ALA A 315 -2.60 14.18 -9.44
C ALA A 315 -2.27 14.11 -7.95
N ALA A 316 -0.98 14.02 -7.58
CA ALA A 316 -0.52 14.02 -6.20
C ALA A 316 -0.62 15.39 -5.51
N GLN A 317 -0.71 16.48 -6.29
CA GLN A 317 -0.94 17.84 -5.79
C GLN A 317 -2.41 18.29 -5.84
N MET A 318 -3.35 17.44 -6.26
CA MET A 318 -4.77 17.79 -6.30
C MET A 318 -5.41 17.66 -4.90
N PRO A 319 -6.20 18.64 -4.42
CA PRO A 319 -7.00 18.47 -3.21
C PRO A 319 -7.96 17.30 -3.40
N PHE A 320 -7.82 16.25 -2.59
CA PHE A 320 -8.65 15.07 -2.75
C PHE A 320 -9.93 15.28 -1.95
N LEU A 321 -11.10 15.20 -2.58
CA LEU A 321 -12.40 15.41 -1.89
C LEU A 321 -12.55 14.49 -0.66
N MET A 322 -11.96 13.30 -0.74
CA MET A 322 -11.91 12.34 0.35
C MET A 322 -11.16 12.85 1.59
N THR A 323 -10.20 13.78 1.45
CA THR A 323 -9.50 14.43 2.57
C THR A 323 -10.44 15.15 3.52
N PHE A 324 -11.43 15.86 2.96
CA PHE A 324 -12.47 16.53 3.75
C PHE A 324 -13.38 15.52 4.46
N PHE A 325 -13.83 14.48 3.75
CA PHE A 325 -14.70 13.46 4.34
C PHE A 325 -13.99 12.66 5.44
N LEU A 326 -12.74 12.26 5.23
CA LEU A 326 -11.94 11.50 6.20
C LEU A 326 -11.61 12.34 7.45
N ARG A 327 -11.31 13.63 7.28
CA ARG A 327 -11.13 14.59 8.39
C ARG A 327 -12.44 14.79 9.17
N ARG A 328 -13.56 15.01 8.48
CA ARG A 328 -14.89 15.12 9.10
C ARG A 328 -15.25 13.83 9.84
N HIS A 329 -14.95 12.67 9.25
CA HIS A 329 -15.20 11.37 9.84
C HIS A 329 -14.43 11.22 11.15
N ALA A 330 -13.13 11.51 11.17
CA ALA A 330 -12.28 11.44 12.37
C ALA A 330 -12.89 12.20 13.57
N HIS A 331 -13.34 13.45 13.37
CA HIS A 331 -14.01 14.23 14.42
C HIS A 331 -15.42 13.71 14.77
N SER A 332 -16.11 13.04 13.84
CA SER A 332 -17.48 12.52 14.05
C SER A 332 -17.56 11.14 14.72
N ILE A 333 -16.44 10.41 14.83
CA ILE A 333 -16.36 9.12 15.52
C ILE A 333 -16.83 9.32 16.96
N ALA A 334 -17.97 8.73 17.34
CA ALA A 334 -18.53 8.89 18.68
C ALA A 334 -17.86 7.95 19.70
N THR A 335 -17.79 6.66 19.36
CA THR A 335 -17.12 5.60 20.11
C THR A 335 -15.64 5.50 19.73
N PRO A 336 -14.69 5.49 20.67
CA PRO A 336 -13.28 5.24 20.38
C PRO A 336 -13.07 3.90 19.67
N ILE A 337 -12.21 3.85 18.63
CA ILE A 337 -11.89 2.61 17.89
C ILE A 337 -11.06 1.64 18.75
N TYR A 338 -10.32 2.17 19.72
CA TYR A 338 -9.57 1.45 20.77
C TYR A 338 -9.43 2.38 21.98
N ALA A 339 -8.98 1.86 23.13
CA ALA A 339 -9.05 2.58 24.42
C ALA A 339 -8.33 3.93 24.44
N SER A 340 -7.24 4.07 23.68
CA SER A 340 -6.42 5.29 23.57
C SER A 340 -6.58 6.03 22.23
N PHE A 341 -7.75 5.94 21.57
CA PHE A 341 -7.98 6.59 20.27
C PHE A 341 -8.29 8.09 20.42
N GLU A 342 -7.33 8.95 20.06
CA GLU A 342 -7.48 10.41 20.01
C GLU A 342 -7.92 10.88 18.62
N LYS A 343 -9.08 11.55 18.50
CA LYS A 343 -9.69 11.89 17.20
C LYS A 343 -8.85 12.91 16.41
N GLU A 344 -8.25 13.84 17.15
CA GLU A 344 -7.48 14.97 16.67
C GLU A 344 -6.20 14.52 15.97
N GLU A 345 -5.52 13.49 16.50
CA GLU A 345 -4.34 12.88 15.88
C GLU A 345 -4.68 12.29 14.49
N TRP A 346 -5.87 11.71 14.35
CA TRP A 346 -6.31 11.05 13.11
C TRP A 346 -6.96 12.00 12.09
N ALA A 347 -7.13 13.28 12.40
CA ALA A 347 -7.76 14.26 11.50
C ALA A 347 -6.89 14.64 10.28
N ALA A 348 -5.57 14.71 10.47
CA ALA A 348 -4.60 14.94 9.38
C ALA A 348 -4.47 13.70 8.50
N ASN A 349 -4.57 13.87 7.19
CA ASN A 349 -4.61 12.76 6.22
C ASN A 349 -4.22 13.21 4.80
N ASP A 350 -4.03 12.25 3.90
CA ASP A 350 -3.72 12.46 2.47
C ASP A 350 -4.91 12.13 1.53
N GLY A 351 -6.10 12.01 2.11
CA GLY A 351 -7.35 11.62 1.48
C GLY A 351 -7.62 10.11 1.43
N VAL A 352 -6.67 9.24 1.78
CA VAL A 352 -6.94 7.80 1.97
C VAL A 352 -6.49 7.32 3.35
N VAL A 353 -5.32 7.77 3.78
CA VAL A 353 -4.65 7.34 5.01
C VAL A 353 -4.39 8.53 5.92
N ASN A 354 -4.58 8.32 7.21
CA ASN A 354 -4.34 9.33 8.23
C ASN A 354 -2.82 9.49 8.43
N THR A 355 -2.31 10.71 8.37
CA THR A 355 -0.88 11.04 8.45
C THR A 355 -0.23 10.47 9.73
N TYR A 356 -0.99 10.44 10.83
CA TYR A 356 -0.59 9.83 12.11
C TYR A 356 -0.24 8.34 12.02
N SER A 357 -0.95 7.61 11.16
CA SER A 357 -0.76 6.18 10.92
C SER A 357 0.48 5.89 10.08
N MET A 358 0.87 6.82 9.21
CA MET A 358 2.04 6.67 8.34
C MET A 358 3.37 6.84 9.07
N LEU A 359 3.41 7.56 10.19
CA LEU A 359 4.65 7.91 10.88
C LEU A 359 5.48 6.68 11.24
N ARG A 360 4.80 5.67 11.79
CA ARG A 360 5.35 4.39 12.23
C ARG A 360 4.21 3.45 12.62
N PRO A 361 4.49 2.16 12.85
CA PRO A 361 3.59 1.28 13.59
C PRO A 361 3.41 1.76 15.03
N ARG A 362 2.21 1.60 15.57
CA ARG A 362 1.82 2.01 16.93
C ARG A 362 1.24 0.85 17.72
N TYR A 363 1.50 0.88 19.02
CA TYR A 363 1.09 -0.09 20.02
C TYR A 363 0.01 0.57 20.90
N CYS A 364 -0.91 -0.20 21.47
CA CYS A 364 -1.88 0.31 22.43
C CYS A 364 -2.14 -0.70 23.55
N GLU A 365 -2.55 -0.21 24.72
CA GLU A 365 -2.77 -1.04 25.92
C GLU A 365 -3.86 -2.11 25.74
N THR A 366 -4.81 -1.86 24.82
CA THR A 366 -5.87 -2.83 24.46
C THR A 366 -5.32 -4.13 23.87
N PHE A 367 -4.14 -4.09 23.25
CA PHE A 367 -3.45 -5.26 22.71
C PHE A 367 -2.01 -5.26 23.25
N ALA A 368 -1.87 -5.75 24.48
CA ALA A 368 -0.61 -5.81 25.19
C ALA A 368 0.48 -6.45 24.31
N ALA A 369 1.55 -5.68 24.06
CA ALA A 369 2.69 -6.16 23.32
C ALA A 369 3.50 -7.14 24.19
N ASP A 370 4.10 -8.15 23.56
CA ASP A 370 5.08 -9.02 24.21
C ASP A 370 6.20 -8.15 24.84
N PRO A 371 6.46 -8.27 26.16
CA PRO A 371 7.45 -7.45 26.86
C PRO A 371 8.90 -7.80 26.50
N ASP A 372 9.17 -9.02 26.02
CA ASP A 372 10.53 -9.51 25.75
C ASP A 372 11.03 -9.10 24.35
N LEU A 373 10.15 -8.60 23.49
CA LEU A 373 10.49 -8.14 22.14
C LEU A 373 10.82 -6.63 22.11
N PRO A 374 11.98 -6.22 21.54
CA PRO A 374 12.38 -4.82 21.50
C PRO A 374 11.44 -3.98 20.63
N ARG A 375 11.00 -2.83 21.16
CA ARG A 375 10.06 -1.91 20.50
C ARG A 375 10.74 -0.64 20.02
N ILE A 376 10.15 -0.01 19.02
CA ILE A 376 10.59 1.29 18.49
C ILE A 376 9.60 2.37 18.95
N PRO A 377 9.86 3.04 20.10
CA PRO A 377 8.90 3.95 20.74
C PRO A 377 8.88 5.36 20.13
N SER A 378 9.87 5.70 19.30
CA SER A 378 10.05 7.02 18.67
C SER A 378 10.04 6.92 17.14
N HIS A 379 10.03 8.08 16.48
CA HIS A 379 10.40 8.23 15.08
C HIS A 379 11.19 9.54 14.99
N VAL A 380 12.13 9.64 14.04
CA VAL A 380 12.93 10.86 13.83
C VAL A 380 12.54 11.44 12.49
N SER A 381 12.20 12.73 12.46
CA SER A 381 12.00 13.40 11.17
C SER A 381 13.36 13.67 10.52
N ILE A 382 13.48 13.34 9.24
CA ILE A 382 14.69 13.55 8.44
C ILE A 382 14.38 14.48 7.26
N ASP A 383 15.38 15.21 6.78
CA ASP A 383 15.37 15.73 5.42
C ASP A 383 16.15 14.77 4.51
N LEU A 384 15.59 14.49 3.33
CA LEU A 384 16.25 13.70 2.30
C LEU A 384 17.29 14.50 1.50
N GLU A 385 17.32 15.84 1.64
CA GLU A 385 18.39 16.68 1.08
C GLU A 385 19.72 16.51 1.84
N GLU A 386 19.66 16.31 3.16
CA GLU A 386 20.81 16.20 4.06
C GLU A 386 21.35 14.76 4.19
N ALA A 387 21.12 13.91 3.18
CA ALA A 387 21.40 12.47 3.19
C ALA A 387 22.91 12.08 3.14
N ALA A 388 23.75 12.77 3.91
CA ALA A 388 25.18 12.50 4.08
C ALA A 388 25.49 11.48 5.21
N THR A 389 24.52 11.19 6.07
CA THR A 389 24.70 10.33 7.26
C THR A 389 24.00 8.99 7.10
N ALA A 390 24.69 7.90 7.47
CA ALA A 390 24.10 6.56 7.46
C ALA A 390 22.90 6.45 8.42
N LEU A 391 21.80 5.85 7.96
CA LEU A 391 20.64 5.58 8.81
C LEU A 391 20.96 4.50 9.85
N PRO A 392 20.70 4.71 11.16
CA PRO A 392 20.67 3.59 12.11
C PRO A 392 19.56 2.58 11.77
N THR A 393 19.77 1.32 12.14
CA THR A 393 18.68 0.32 12.17
C THR A 393 17.80 0.55 13.41
N GLY A 394 16.59 0.00 13.43
CA GLY A 394 15.75 0.07 14.63
C GLY A 394 15.14 1.42 14.94
N GLN A 395 15.12 2.34 13.99
CA GLN A 395 14.46 3.63 14.12
C GLN A 395 13.72 4.00 12.84
N TRP A 396 12.47 4.46 12.98
CA TRP A 396 11.69 4.98 11.86
C TRP A 396 12.13 6.40 11.50
N HIS A 397 12.66 6.56 10.30
CA HIS A 397 13.06 7.84 9.74
C HIS A 397 11.94 8.39 8.86
N VAL A 398 11.38 9.54 9.23
CA VAL A 398 10.18 10.10 8.62
C VAL A 398 10.52 11.29 7.74
N TYR A 399 10.32 11.15 6.44
CA TYR A 399 10.30 12.27 5.49
C TYR A 399 8.86 12.71 5.24
N ARG A 400 8.59 14.01 5.20
CA ARG A 400 7.22 14.54 5.01
C ARG A 400 7.09 15.21 3.65
N VAL A 401 5.96 14.94 2.98
CA VAL A 401 5.68 15.48 1.65
C VAL A 401 4.28 16.10 1.61
N ALA A 402 4.18 17.33 1.12
CA ALA A 402 2.92 18.06 0.94
C ALA A 402 2.20 17.58 -0.34
N LYS A 403 1.80 16.30 -0.33
CA LYS A 403 1.15 15.58 -1.44
C LYS A 403 0.06 14.67 -0.88
N ASN A 404 -0.98 14.43 -1.68
CA ASN A 404 -2.02 13.46 -1.38
C ASN A 404 -1.52 12.00 -1.57
N HIS A 405 -2.43 11.04 -1.47
CA HIS A 405 -2.16 9.60 -1.53
C HIS A 405 -1.55 9.07 -2.85
N PHE A 406 -1.40 9.87 -3.90
CA PHE A 406 -0.70 9.47 -5.12
C PHE A 406 0.82 9.73 -5.08
N CYS A 407 1.38 10.17 -3.95
CA CYS A 407 2.82 10.42 -3.81
C CYS A 407 3.68 9.20 -4.17
N GLY A 408 4.77 9.40 -4.93
CA GLY A 408 5.68 8.35 -5.38
C GLY A 408 5.11 7.39 -6.45
N THR A 409 3.86 7.57 -6.87
CA THR A 409 3.26 6.82 -7.99
C THR A 409 3.57 7.47 -9.34
N ARG A 410 3.06 6.90 -10.44
CA ARG A 410 3.12 7.51 -11.79
C ARG A 410 2.44 8.88 -11.86
N TRP A 411 1.51 9.18 -10.97
CA TRP A 411 0.74 10.42 -10.94
C TRP A 411 1.38 11.56 -10.12
N ASP A 412 2.47 11.27 -9.41
CA ASP A 412 3.33 12.26 -8.77
C ASP A 412 4.41 12.72 -9.75
N ARG A 413 4.43 14.02 -10.09
CA ARG A 413 5.33 14.54 -11.12
C ARG A 413 6.78 14.66 -10.63
N ASP A 414 6.99 14.79 -9.32
CA ASP A 414 8.33 14.89 -8.71
C ASP A 414 8.79 13.54 -8.13
N ALA A 415 8.08 12.44 -8.43
CA ALA A 415 8.46 11.11 -7.98
C ALA A 415 9.90 10.74 -8.38
N LYS A 416 10.39 11.20 -9.53
CA LYS A 416 11.81 11.03 -9.93
C LYS A 416 12.77 11.59 -8.89
N GLU A 417 12.46 12.77 -8.36
CA GLU A 417 13.27 13.44 -7.35
C GLU A 417 13.18 12.70 -6.01
N LEU A 418 11.97 12.33 -5.58
CA LEU A 418 11.73 11.52 -4.39
C LEU A 418 12.54 10.21 -4.41
N TYR A 419 12.47 9.45 -5.50
CA TYR A 419 13.26 8.22 -5.65
C TYR A 419 14.76 8.48 -5.72
N THR A 420 15.20 9.59 -6.34
CA THR A 420 16.63 9.96 -6.35
C THR A 420 17.16 10.14 -4.93
N LYS A 421 16.44 10.92 -4.11
CA LYS A 421 16.86 11.16 -2.73
C LYS A 421 16.73 9.92 -1.85
N LEU A 422 15.66 9.12 -2.04
CA LEU A 422 15.47 7.84 -1.34
C LEU A 422 16.62 6.85 -1.63
N PHE A 423 16.95 6.60 -2.90
CA PHE A 423 18.01 5.65 -3.23
C PHE A 423 19.40 6.15 -2.81
N ARG A 424 19.64 7.47 -2.82
CA ARG A 424 20.84 8.06 -2.22
C ARG A 424 20.95 7.73 -0.73
N LEU A 425 19.86 7.89 0.02
CA LEU A 425 19.80 7.56 1.45
C LEU A 425 20.03 6.06 1.70
N LEU A 426 19.40 5.19 0.90
CA LEU A 426 19.58 3.74 0.98
C LEU A 426 20.98 3.27 0.56
N ASN A 427 21.73 4.08 -0.21
CA ASN A 427 23.14 3.87 -0.53
C ASN A 427 24.05 4.36 0.61
N ALA A 428 23.75 5.52 1.21
CA ALA A 428 24.51 6.06 2.34
C ALA A 428 24.51 5.13 3.56
N SER A 429 23.38 4.49 3.86
CA SER A 429 23.28 3.51 4.95
C SER A 429 24.09 2.22 4.73
N GLN A 430 24.69 2.01 3.55
CA GLN A 430 25.48 0.81 3.26
C GLN A 430 26.97 0.97 3.50
N THR A 431 27.45 2.20 3.68
CA THR A 431 28.88 2.46 3.87
C THR A 431 29.17 2.44 5.37
N PRO A 432 29.78 1.38 5.93
CA PRO A 432 30.24 1.44 7.31
C PRO A 432 31.24 2.59 7.41
N GLY A 433 31.03 3.48 8.38
CA GLY A 433 31.78 4.71 8.48
C GLY A 433 33.28 4.46 8.50
N ARG A 434 34.01 5.07 7.56
CA ARG A 434 35.41 5.39 7.80
C ARG A 434 35.43 6.39 8.95
N ILE A 435 35.58 5.87 10.16
CA ILE A 435 36.06 6.66 11.30
C ILE A 435 37.45 7.13 10.88
N ALA A 436 37.62 8.45 10.79
CA ALA A 436 38.90 9.12 10.56
C ALA A 436 39.62 9.33 11.88
#